data_AF-A0A6L9L0J7-F1
#
_entry.id   AF-A0A6L9L0J7-F1
#
_cell.length_a   1.000
_cell.length_b   1.000
_cell.length_c   1.000
_cell.angle_alpha   90.00
_cell.angle_beta   90.00
_cell.angle_gamma   90.00
#
_symmetry.space_group_name_H-M   'P 1'
#
loop_
_entity.id
_entity.type
_entity.pdbx_description
1 polymer ?
#
loop_
_entity_poly.entity_id
_entity_poly.type
_entity_poly.pdbx_seq_one_letter_code
_entity_poly.pdbx_strand_id
1 'polypeptide(L)' 'MAAEKKAFILRIQPETLKELERWAQEEFRSVNGQIEYLLNDALRKRKKRTKNTPVDESESTTESE' A
#
# COMPACT_ATOMS: atom_id res chain seq x y z
N MET A 1 10.42 -3.71 -20.36
CA MET A 1 11.53 -4.17 -19.49
C MET A 1 10.94 -4.55 -18.15
N ALA A 2 11.24 -5.71 -17.60
CA ALA A 2 10.76 -6.10 -16.28
C ALA A 2 11.30 -5.10 -15.24
N ALA A 3 10.43 -4.57 -14.39
CA ALA A 3 10.86 -3.69 -13.30
C ALA A 3 11.85 -4.46 -12.40
N GLU A 4 13.00 -3.87 -12.15
CA GLU A 4 14.04 -4.47 -11.34
C GLU A 4 13.53 -4.63 -9.90
N LYS A 5 13.48 -5.87 -9.40
CA LYS A 5 13.02 -6.18 -8.05
C LYS A 5 14.23 -6.20 -7.12
N LYS A 6 14.24 -5.32 -6.12
CA LYS A 6 15.29 -5.29 -5.08
C LYS A 6 14.89 -6.19 -3.91
N ALA A 7 15.74 -7.15 -3.59
CA ALA A 7 15.57 -7.97 -2.39
C ALA A 7 15.83 -7.12 -1.13
N PHE A 8 15.02 -7.30 -0.09
CA PHE A 8 15.20 -6.67 1.20
C PHE A 8 14.85 -7.64 2.33
N ILE A 9 15.47 -7.46 3.49
CA ILE A 9 15.19 -8.28 4.67
C ILE A 9 13.97 -7.70 5.38
N LEU A 10 12.93 -8.50 5.54
CA LEU A 10 11.74 -8.16 6.31
C LEU A 10 11.79 -8.83 7.69
N ARG A 11 11.62 -8.05 8.75
CA ARG A 11 11.40 -8.59 10.10
C ARG A 11 9.90 -8.65 10.34
N ILE A 12 9.37 -9.86 10.52
CA ILE A 12 7.94 -10.12 10.72
C ILE A 12 7.76 -11.12 11.86
N GLN A 13 6.64 -11.01 12.57
CA GLN A 13 6.30 -11.99 13.61
C GLN A 13 5.98 -13.35 12.94
N PRO A 14 6.38 -14.48 13.55
CA PRO A 14 6.22 -15.79 12.94
C PRO A 14 4.75 -16.16 12.70
N GLU A 15 3.84 -15.75 13.59
CA GLU A 15 2.41 -16.02 13.43
C GLU A 15 1.81 -15.27 12.24
N THR A 16 2.21 -14.01 12.03
CA THR A 16 1.81 -13.25 10.84
C THR A 16 2.33 -13.88 9.55
N LEU A 17 3.55 -14.44 9.57
CA LEU A 17 4.10 -15.14 8.40
C LEU A 17 3.28 -16.39 8.07
N LYS A 18 2.91 -17.21 9.07
CA LYS A 18 2.08 -18.40 8.87
C LYS A 18 0.70 -18.07 8.28
N GLU A 19 0.06 -17.02 8.80
CA GLU A 19 -1.22 -16.55 8.25
C GLU A 19 -1.08 -16.12 6.79
N LEU A 20 0.02 -15.42 6.47
CA LEU A 20 0.31 -14.97 5.11
C LEU A 20 0.62 -16.12 4.15
N GLU A 21 1.35 -17.15 4.60
CA GLU A 21 1.61 -18.39 3.87
C GLU A 21 0.32 -19.12 3.54
N ARG A 22 -0.57 -19.27 4.53
CA ARG A 22 -1.87 -19.88 4.34
C ARG A 22 -2.71 -19.10 3.32
N TRP A 23 -2.77 -17.78 3.44
CA TRP A 23 -3.52 -16.95 2.49
C TRP A 23 -2.93 -17.03 1.08
N ALA A 24 -1.61 -16.99 0.95
CA ALA A 24 -0.95 -17.15 -0.35
C ALA A 24 -1.31 -18.50 -1.00
N GLN A 25 -1.34 -19.58 -0.21
CA GLN A 25 -1.73 -20.91 -0.68
C GLN A 25 -3.19 -20.97 -1.13
N GLU A 26 -4.11 -20.36 -0.37
CA GLU A 26 -5.54 -20.28 -0.72
C GLU A 26 -5.78 -19.54 -2.05
N GLU A 27 -4.93 -18.57 -2.40
CA GLU A 27 -4.99 -17.84 -3.67
C GLU A 27 -4.08 -18.41 -4.78
N PHE A 28 -3.43 -19.56 -4.57
CA PHE A 28 -2.44 -20.15 -5.50
C PHE A 28 -1.30 -19.18 -5.87
N ARG A 29 -0.80 -18.42 -4.89
CA ARG A 29 0.30 -17.47 -5.01
C ARG A 29 1.51 -17.90 -4.18
N SER A 30 2.69 -17.38 -4.54
CA SER A 30 3.84 -17.43 -3.64
C SER A 30 3.68 -16.41 -2.51
N VAL A 31 4.33 -16.66 -1.37
CA VAL A 31 4.35 -15.74 -0.22
C VAL A 31 4.84 -14.35 -0.64
N ASN A 32 5.92 -14.29 -1.42
CA ASN A 32 6.45 -13.02 -1.94
C ASN A 32 5.45 -12.31 -2.87
N GLY A 33 4.73 -13.06 -3.71
CA GLY A 33 3.68 -12.51 -4.56
C GLY A 33 2.51 -11.96 -3.74
N GLN A 34 2.14 -12.62 -2.65
CA GLN A 34 1.11 -12.15 -1.73
C GLN A 34 1.53 -10.87 -0.99
N ILE A 35 2.78 -10.82 -0.49
CA ILE A 35 3.35 -9.60 0.12
C ILE A 35 3.31 -8.44 -0.89
N GLU A 36 3.76 -8.66 -2.12
CA GLU A 36 3.78 -7.64 -3.17
C GLU A 36 2.37 -7.12 -3.48
N TYR A 37 1.38 -8.02 -3.57
CA TYR A 37 -0.02 -7.65 -3.80
C TYR A 37 -0.57 -6.77 -2.67
N LEU A 38 -0.39 -7.18 -1.41
CA LEU A 38 -0.90 -6.45 -0.25
C LEU A 38 -0.25 -5.08 -0.10
N LEU A 39 1.07 -4.98 -0.31
CA LEU A 39 1.77 -3.70 -0.27
C LEU A 39 1.28 -2.75 -1.38
N ASN A 40 1.09 -3.26 -2.59
CA ASN A 40 0.56 -2.47 -3.70
C ASN A 40 -0.88 -2.00 -3.44
N ASP A 41 -1.75 -2.87 -2.94
CA ASP A 41 -3.12 -2.51 -2.59
C ASP A 41 -3.16 -1.45 -1.46
N ALA A 42 -2.37 -1.64 -0.40
CA ALA A 42 -2.26 -0.68 0.70
C ALA A 42 -1.76 0.71 0.21
N LEU A 43 -0.74 0.74 -0.65
CA LEU A 43 -0.23 1.99 -1.24
C LEU A 43 -1.26 2.66 -2.15
N ARG A 44 -2.01 1.90 -2.96
CA ARG A 44 -3.10 2.42 -3.80
C ARG A 44 -4.21 3.02 -2.94
N LYS A 45 -4.64 2.32 -1.88
CA LYS A 45 -5.64 2.79 -0.92
C LYS A 45 -5.20 4.06 -0.21
N ARG A 46 -3.94 4.14 0.24
CA ARG A 46 -3.35 5.35 0.84
C ARG A 46 -3.37 6.53 -0.12
N LYS A 47 -2.90 6.34 -1.37
CA LYS A 47 -2.90 7.40 -2.41
C LYS A 47 -4.30 7.89 -2.75
N LYS A 48 -5.31 7.01 -2.74
CA LYS A 48 -6.71 7.41 -2.93
C LYS A 48 -7.21 8.28 -1.78
N ARG A 49 -6.91 7.91 -0.52
CA ARG A 49 -7.28 8.71 0.66
C ARG A 49 -6.67 10.11 0.63
N THR A 50 -5.40 10.24 0.23
CA THR A 50 -4.73 11.54 0.14
C THR A 50 -5.21 12.43 -1.02
N LYS A 51 -5.83 11.85 -2.06
CA LYS A 51 -6.42 12.61 -3.17
C LYS A 51 -7.86 13.07 -2.89
N ASN A 52 -8.53 12.40 -1.95
CA ASN A 52 -9.90 12.72 -1.52
C ASN A 52 -9.94 13.62 -0.29
N THR A 53 -8.80 14.11 0.19
CA THR A 53 -8.81 15.30 1.05
C THR A 53 -9.21 16.45 0.14
N PRO A 54 -10.37 17.09 0.32
CA PRO A 54 -10.61 18.35 -0.37
C PRO A 54 -9.47 19.25 0.08
N VAL A 55 -8.66 19.68 -0.89
CA VAL A 55 -7.84 20.87 -0.69
C VAL A 55 -8.88 21.94 -0.38
N ASP A 56 -8.93 22.34 0.88
CA ASP A 56 -9.73 23.47 1.31
C ASP A 56 -9.13 24.70 0.62
N GLU A 57 -9.61 24.98 -0.60
CA GLU A 57 -9.46 26.29 -1.25
C GLU A 57 -10.40 27.28 -0.54
N SER A 58 -10.20 27.49 0.77
CA SER A 58 -10.88 28.52 1.53
C SER A 58 -9.90 29.55 2.09
N GLU A 59 -8.96 30.03 1.27
CA GLU A 59 -8.20 31.25 1.59
C GLU A 59 -7.83 32.02 0.32
N SER A 60 -8.85 32.62 -0.32
CA SER A 60 -8.70 33.91 -1.02
C SER A 60 -9.96 34.75 -0.84
N THR A 61 -10.33 34.98 0.41
CA THR A 61 -11.09 36.17 0.77
C THR A 61 -10.15 37.02 1.61
N THR A 62 -9.40 37.89 0.96
CA THR A 62 -8.93 39.11 1.60
C THR A 62 -9.71 40.25 0.99
N GLU A 63 -10.65 40.69 1.81
CA GLU A 63 -11.45 41.90 1.74
C GLU A 63 -10.61 43.16 1.42
N SER A 64 -11.26 44.08 0.71
CA SER A 64 -11.26 45.54 0.94
C SER A 64 -10.38 46.46 0.07
N GLU A 65 -11.12 47.42 -0.50
CA GLU A 65 -10.78 48.74 -1.08
C GLU A 65 -10.36 48.84 -2.55
#